data_AF-A0A2E7EQQ3-F1
#
_entry.id   AF-A0A2E7EQQ3-F1
#
_cell.length_a   1.000
_cell.length_b   1.000
_cell.length_c   1.000
_cell.angle_alpha   90.00
_cell.angle_beta   90.00
_cell.angle_gamma   90.00
#
_symmetry.space_group_name_H-M   'P 1'
#
loop_
_entity.id
_entity.type
_entity.pdbx_description
1 polymer ?
#
loop_
_entity_poly.entity_id
_entity_poly.type
_entity_poly.pdbx_seq_one_letter_code
_entity_poly.pdbx_strand_id
1 'polypeptide(L)'
;MIFFHGRVFLFDIQGITSSGSFVCDVMFSFVRRELDRFFEEQWDSDSLREACDLIAQDAGYDSLNAWNSGTQSQQKTCVRDQVVVLMVNMDNDVKATG
;
A
#
# COMPACT_ATOMS: atom_id res chain seq x y z
N MET A 1 -8.81 -29.53 18.57
CA MET A 1 -9.38 -29.41 17.20
C MET A 1 -10.81 -28.91 17.36
N ILE A 2 -11.11 -27.70 16.89
CA ILE A 2 -12.46 -27.11 16.99
C ILE A 2 -13.17 -27.41 15.68
N PHE A 3 -14.29 -28.14 15.74
CA PHE A 3 -15.16 -28.38 14.59
C PHE A 3 -16.32 -27.39 14.60
N PHE A 4 -16.40 -26.55 13.57
CA PHE A 4 -17.51 -25.63 13.38
C PHE A 4 -18.54 -26.26 12.42
N HIS A 5 -19.76 -26.46 12.91
CA HIS A 5 -20.87 -27.07 12.14
C HIS A 5 -21.83 -26.03 11.54
N GLY A 6 -21.42 -24.76 11.41
CA GLY A 6 -22.23 -23.70 10.81
C GLY A 6 -22.08 -23.62 9.29
N ARG A 7 -23.04 -22.96 8.64
CA ARG A 7 -22.92 -22.55 7.23
C ARG A 7 -22.22 -21.20 7.17
N VAL A 8 -21.22 -21.07 6.30
CA VAL A 8 -20.42 -19.84 6.16
C VAL A 8 -20.59 -19.31 4.74
N PHE A 9 -20.75 -17.99 4.64
CA PHE A 9 -20.52 -17.25 3.40
C PHE A 9 -19.21 -16.50 3.54
N LEU A 10 -18.33 -16.66 2.56
CA LEU A 10 -17.10 -15.92 2.43
C LEU A 10 -17.24 -14.99 1.23
N PHE A 11 -17.08 -13.70 1.45
CA PHE A 11 -17.18 -12.68 0.40
C PHE A 11 -15.81 -12.04 0.19
N ASP A 12 -15.41 -11.95 -1.07
CA ASP A 12 -14.31 -11.06 -1.47
C ASP A 12 -14.79 -9.59 -1.45
N ILE A 13 -13.86 -8.66 -1.49
CA ILE A 13 -14.16 -7.23 -1.50
C ILE A 13 -14.31 -6.74 -2.94
N GLN A 14 -13.22 -6.78 -3.70
CA GLN A 14 -13.15 -6.19 -5.03
C GLN A 14 -13.94 -7.06 -6.02
N GLY A 15 -14.96 -6.47 -6.65
CA GLY A 15 -15.85 -7.14 -7.60
C GLY A 15 -17.03 -7.90 -6.98
N ILE A 16 -17.06 -8.10 -5.65
CA ILE A 16 -18.17 -8.78 -4.95
C ILE A 16 -18.93 -7.81 -4.04
N THR A 17 -18.31 -7.31 -2.97
CA THR A 17 -18.98 -6.33 -2.07
C THR A 17 -18.70 -4.88 -2.45
N SER A 18 -17.73 -4.62 -3.33
CA SER A 18 -17.37 -3.29 -3.80
C SER A 18 -17.00 -3.34 -5.28
N SER A 19 -17.33 -2.30 -6.04
CA SER A 19 -16.96 -2.30 -7.46
C SER A 19 -15.45 -2.23 -7.63
N GLY A 20 -14.91 -2.91 -8.64
CA GLY A 20 -13.50 -2.79 -9.01
C GLY A 20 -13.10 -1.34 -9.27
N SER A 21 -13.98 -0.57 -9.93
CA SER A 21 -13.80 0.86 -10.18
C SER A 21 -13.72 1.70 -8.90
N PHE A 22 -14.45 1.37 -7.84
CA PHE A 22 -14.33 2.11 -6.59
C PHE A 22 -12.94 1.91 -5.97
N VAL A 23 -12.41 0.69 -6.02
CA VAL A 23 -11.06 0.41 -5.49
C VAL A 23 -9.98 1.12 -6.32
N CYS A 24 -9.96 0.92 -7.63
CA CYS A 24 -8.90 1.47 -8.49
C CYS A 24 -9.06 2.99 -8.68
N ASP A 25 -10.24 3.44 -9.08
CA ASP A 25 -10.44 4.82 -9.53
C ASP A 25 -10.61 5.80 -8.37
N VAL A 26 -11.08 5.33 -7.20
CA VAL A 26 -11.29 6.19 -6.02
C VAL A 26 -10.21 5.97 -4.97
N MET A 27 -10.02 4.74 -4.48
CA MET A 27 -9.10 4.51 -3.35
C MET A 27 -7.64 4.73 -3.75
N PHE A 28 -7.15 4.12 -4.84
CA PHE A 28 -5.75 4.32 -5.24
C PHE A 28 -5.49 5.74 -5.77
N SER A 29 -6.44 6.32 -6.50
CA SER A 29 -6.36 7.73 -6.91
C SER A 29 -6.28 8.69 -5.72
N PHE A 30 -7.00 8.41 -4.62
CA PHE A 30 -6.89 9.20 -3.40
C PHE A 30 -5.46 9.16 -2.85
N VAL A 31 -4.86 7.97 -2.73
CA VAL A 31 -3.50 7.87 -2.18
C VAL A 31 -2.52 8.63 -3.07
N ARG A 32 -2.55 8.47 -4.40
CA ARG A 32 -1.66 9.20 -5.32
C ARG A 32 -1.74 10.71 -5.17
N ARG A 33 -2.96 11.24 -4.95
CA ARG A 33 -3.20 12.68 -4.78
C ARG A 33 -2.74 13.19 -3.42
N GLU A 34 -2.95 12.43 -2.35
CA GLU A 34 -2.71 12.89 -0.99
C GLU A 34 -1.33 12.51 -0.43
N LEU A 35 -0.57 11.64 -1.10
CA LEU A 35 0.68 11.08 -0.58
C LEU A 35 1.73 12.15 -0.21
N ASP A 36 1.87 13.18 -1.04
CA ASP A 36 2.84 14.26 -0.78
C ASP A 36 2.47 15.04 0.47
N ARG A 37 1.21 15.45 0.58
CA ARG A 37 0.68 16.14 1.75
C ARG A 37 0.80 15.28 2.99
N PHE A 38 0.52 13.99 2.88
CA PHE A 38 0.68 13.04 3.98
C PHE A 38 2.14 12.94 4.44
N PHE A 39 3.11 12.93 3.53
CA PHE A 39 4.53 12.98 3.87
C PHE A 39 4.98 14.32 4.46
N GLU A 40 4.32 15.43 4.17
CA GLU A 40 4.60 16.70 4.85
C GLU A 40 4.08 16.69 6.28
N GLU A 41 2.88 16.17 6.48
CA GLU A 41 2.18 16.19 7.77
C GLU A 41 2.69 15.12 8.77
N GLN A 42 3.11 13.94 8.27
CA GLN A 42 3.32 12.76 9.11
C GLN A 42 4.76 12.21 9.12
N TRP A 43 5.72 12.86 8.46
CA TRP A 43 7.07 12.30 8.24
C TRP A 43 7.77 11.82 9.52
N ASP A 44 7.64 12.62 10.58
CA ASP A 44 8.32 12.36 11.85
C ASP A 44 7.50 11.46 12.79
N SER A 45 6.38 10.89 12.31
CA SER A 45 5.61 9.92 13.08
C SER A 45 6.27 8.54 13.05
N ASP A 46 6.29 7.88 14.21
CA ASP A 46 6.83 6.52 14.34
C ASP A 46 6.10 5.54 13.41
N SER A 47 4.78 5.68 13.28
CA SER A 47 3.96 4.84 12.41
C SER A 47 4.32 4.97 10.93
N LEU A 48 4.62 6.18 10.44
CA LEU A 48 5.03 6.34 9.05
C LEU A 48 6.44 5.81 8.84
N ARG A 49 7.33 6.01 9.82
CA ARG A 49 8.69 5.48 9.76
C ARG A 49 8.70 3.95 9.65
N GLU A 50 7.91 3.27 10.48
CA GLU A 50 7.73 1.81 10.41
C GLU A 50 7.18 1.38 9.05
N ALA A 51 6.19 2.09 8.51
CA ALA A 51 5.65 1.80 7.18
C ALA A 51 6.69 1.97 6.07
N CYS A 52 7.53 3.01 6.13
CA CYS A 52 8.62 3.19 5.18
C CYS A 52 9.68 2.10 5.27
N ASP A 53 10.00 1.61 6.47
CA ASP A 53 10.93 0.48 6.66
C ASP A 53 10.35 -0.81 6.06
N LEU A 54 9.04 -1.07 6.21
CA LEU A 54 8.38 -2.20 5.57
C LEU A 54 8.40 -2.11 4.04
N ILE A 55 8.19 -0.92 3.47
CA ILE A 55 8.29 -0.69 2.02
C ILE A 55 9.73 -0.94 1.55
N ALA A 56 10.74 -0.52 2.32
CA ALA A 56 12.14 -0.78 2.00
C ALA A 56 12.45 -2.28 2.01
N GLN A 57 11.88 -3.04 2.96
CA GLN A 57 12.01 -4.49 3.05
C GLN A 57 11.38 -5.22 1.88
N ASP A 58 10.20 -4.80 1.43
CA ASP A 58 9.57 -5.32 0.22
C ASP A 58 10.42 -5.03 -1.03
N ALA A 59 11.13 -3.90 -1.04
CA ALA A 59 12.11 -3.55 -2.07
C ALA A 59 13.47 -4.27 -1.91
N GLY A 60 13.66 -5.11 -0.90
CA GLY A 60 14.85 -5.94 -0.68
C GLY A 60 15.95 -5.33 0.21
N TYR A 61 15.62 -4.31 1.01
CA TYR A 61 16.57 -3.63 1.92
C TYR A 61 16.16 -3.78 3.39
N ASP A 62 17.11 -3.82 4.31
CA ASP A 62 16.81 -4.03 5.74
C ASP A 62 15.98 -2.90 6.39
N SER A 63 16.11 -1.66 5.88
CA SER A 63 15.41 -0.46 6.37
C SER A 63 15.44 0.67 5.34
N LEU A 64 14.65 1.73 5.55
CA LEU A 64 14.65 2.94 4.73
C LEU A 64 16.06 3.58 4.69
N ASN A 65 16.76 3.60 5.82
CA ASN A 65 18.12 4.16 5.87
C ASN A 65 19.14 3.32 5.10
N ALA A 66 18.98 1.99 5.08
CA ALA A 66 19.82 1.09 4.28
C ALA A 66 19.52 1.23 2.78
N TRP A 67 18.27 1.52 2.44
CA TRP A 67 17.84 1.74 1.06
C TRP A 67 18.29 3.10 0.52
N ASN A 68 18.10 4.16 1.30
CA ASN A 68 18.48 5.52 0.94
C ASN A 68 18.95 6.29 2.18
N SER A 69 20.27 6.43 2.32
CA SER A 69 20.90 7.19 3.42
C SER A 69 21.00 8.70 3.14
N GLY A 70 20.25 9.21 2.15
CA GLY A 70 20.24 10.61 1.75
C GLY A 70 19.42 11.50 2.67
N THR A 71 19.12 12.70 2.18
CA THR A 71 18.24 13.65 2.87
C THR A 71 16.80 13.12 2.98
N GLN A 72 16.02 13.65 3.92
CA GLN A 72 14.59 13.31 4.05
C GLN A 72 13.83 13.51 2.73
N SER A 73 14.17 14.53 1.94
CA SER A 73 13.55 14.77 0.63
C SER A 73 13.83 13.60 -0.34
N GLN A 74 15.07 13.12 -0.39
CA GLN A 74 15.44 11.97 -1.23
C GLN A 74 14.79 10.67 -0.76
N GLN A 75 14.66 10.48 0.55
CA GLN A 75 13.94 9.34 1.13
C GLN A 75 12.44 9.39 0.78
N LYS A 76 11.79 10.55 0.91
CA LYS A 76 10.39 10.77 0.51
C LYS A 76 10.17 10.41 -0.96
N THR A 77 11.04 10.89 -1.86
CA THR A 77 10.96 10.54 -3.29
C THR A 77 11.11 9.04 -3.52
N CYS A 78 12.08 8.39 -2.88
CA CYS A 78 12.30 6.95 -3.02
C CYS A 78 11.08 6.12 -2.61
N VAL A 79 10.48 6.43 -1.46
CA VAL A 79 9.27 5.75 -0.97
C VAL A 79 8.09 6.06 -1.89
N ARG A 80 7.93 7.32 -2.33
CA ARG A 80 6.86 7.72 -3.25
C ARG A 80 6.90 6.90 -4.53
N ASP A 81 8.06 6.80 -5.17
CA ASP A 81 8.21 6.11 -6.44
C ASP A 81 7.84 4.62 -6.30
N GLN A 82 8.25 3.99 -5.20
CA GLN A 82 7.89 2.61 -4.92
C GLN A 82 6.39 2.42 -4.63
N VAL A 83 5.76 3.34 -3.89
CA VAL A 83 4.31 3.31 -3.69
C VAL A 83 3.57 3.40 -5.02
N VAL A 84 4.05 4.24 -5.95
CA VAL A 84 3.49 4.33 -7.30
C VAL A 84 3.67 3.02 -8.07
N VAL A 85 4.85 2.39 -8.02
CA VAL A 85 5.11 1.09 -8.64
C VAL A 85 4.14 0.03 -8.10
N LEU A 86 3.97 -0.05 -6.77
CA LEU A 86 3.05 -0.99 -6.14
C LEU A 86 1.61 -0.78 -6.62
N MET A 87 1.14 0.47 -6.70
CA MET A 87 -0.20 0.76 -7.19
C MET A 87 -0.38 0.41 -8.66
N VAL A 88 0.61 0.67 -9.51
CA VAL A 88 0.54 0.29 -10.93
C VAL A 88 0.50 -1.23 -11.07
N ASN A 89 1.26 -1.96 -10.25
CA ASN A 89 1.18 -3.42 -10.23
C ASN A 89 -0.22 -3.90 -9.81
N MET A 90 -0.83 -3.27 -8.80
CA MET A 90 -2.18 -3.60 -8.34
C MET A 90 -3.26 -3.25 -9.38
N ASP A 91 -3.12 -2.16 -10.14
CA ASP A 91 -4.04 -1.79 -11.22
C ASP A 91 -4.00 -2.79 -12.39
N ASN A 92 -2.82 -3.33 -12.68
CA ASN A 92 -2.63 -4.31 -13.75
C ASN A 92 -2.91 -5.75 -13.31
N ASP A 93 -3.16 -5.98 -12.02
CA ASP A 93 -3.44 -7.31 -11.51
C ASP A 93 -4.84 -7.75 -11.93
N VAL A 94 -4.90 -8.78 -12.79
CA VAL A 94 -6.17 -9.35 -13.24
C VAL A 94 -6.78 -10.13 -12.09
N LYS A 95 -7.78 -9.52 -11.43
CA LYS A 95 -8.56 -10.20 -10.40
C LYS A 95 -9.49 -11.20 -11.08
N ALA A 96 -9.18 -12.49 -10.95
CA ALA A 96 -10.11 -13.56 -11.29
C ALA A 96 -11.23 -13.61 -10.24
N THR A 97 -12.19 -12.69 -10.35
CA THR A 97 -13.45 -12.76 -9.62
C THR A 97 -14.34 -13.74 -10.37
N GLY A 98 -14.67 -14.86 -9.71
CA GLY A 98 -15.50 -15.94 -10.28
C GLY A 98 -16.93 -15.54 -10.61
#